data_AF-A0A0S7WYV8-F1
#
_entry.id   AF-A0A0S7WYV8-F1
#
_cell.length_a   1.000
_cell.length_b   1.000
_cell.length_c   1.000
_cell.angle_alpha   90.00
_cell.angle_beta   90.00
_cell.angle_gamma   90.00
#
_symmetry.space_group_name_H-M   'P 1'
#
loop_
_entity.id
_entity.type
_entity.pdbx_description
1 polymer ?
#
loop_
_entity_poly.entity_id
_entity_poly.type
_entity_poly.pdbx_seq_one_letter_code
_entity_poly.pdbx_strand_id
1 'polypeptide(L)'
;MKTLYKISQYSGWVLLLFMVLYFVTGYGRLWNAMDPVLAKTIHEKILPIPTIIAIVAHISFRLKIIFSRKNEPPHHNELSLREEK
;
A
#
# COMPACT_ATOMS: atom_id res chain seq x y z
N MET A 1 -3.67 -16.05 8.40
CA MET A 1 -3.82 -15.26 7.15
C MET A 1 -4.73 -14.02 7.28
N LYS A 2 -5.89 -14.08 7.98
CA LYS A 2 -6.81 -12.93 8.12
C LYS A 2 -6.15 -11.65 8.66
N THR A 3 -5.24 -11.74 9.64
CA THR A 3 -4.57 -10.58 10.24
C THR A 3 -3.59 -9.89 9.28
N LEU A 4 -2.78 -10.66 8.54
CA LEU A 4 -1.85 -10.13 7.53
C LEU A 4 -2.59 -9.38 6.42
N TYR A 5 -3.73 -9.91 5.97
CA TYR A 5 -4.58 -9.25 4.98
C TYR A 5 -5.11 -7.91 5.49
N LYS A 6 -5.63 -7.87 6.73
CA LYS A 6 -6.08 -6.61 7.35
C LYS A 6 -4.95 -5.60 7.49
N ILE A 7 -3.77 -6.01 7.94
CA ILE A 7 -2.58 -5.14 8.04
C ILE A 7 -2.19 -4.58 6.66
N SER A 8 -2.20 -5.42 5.63
CA SER A 8 -1.94 -4.98 4.26
C SER A 8 -2.98 -4.01 3.72
N GLN A 9 -4.24 -4.13 4.15
CA GLN A 9 -5.30 -3.21 3.76
C GLN A 9 -5.12 -1.85 4.47
N TYR A 10 -4.83 -1.86 5.78
CA TYR A 10 -4.51 -0.64 6.53
C TYR A 10 -3.29 0.09 5.99
N SER A 11 -2.21 -0.63 5.63
CA SER A 11 -1.03 0.00 5.03
C SER A 11 -1.35 0.65 3.67
N GLY A 12 -2.29 0.07 2.90
CA GLY A 12 -2.78 0.67 1.67
C GLY A 12 -3.54 1.98 1.92
N TRP A 13 -4.41 2.03 2.93
CA TRP A 13 -5.12 3.25 3.33
C TRP A 13 -4.16 4.34 3.82
N VAL A 14 -3.17 3.99 4.62
CA VAL A 14 -2.14 4.93 5.10
C VAL A 14 -1.33 5.49 3.93
N LEU A 15 -0.93 4.62 2.99
CA LEU A 15 -0.23 5.04 1.79
C LEU A 15 -1.10 5.99 0.94
N LEU A 16 -2.38 5.67 0.75
CA LEU A 16 -3.30 6.52 0.02
C LEU A 16 -3.42 7.91 0.66
N LEU A 17 -3.53 7.97 1.99
CA LEU A 17 -3.56 9.24 2.71
C LEU A 17 -2.29 10.07 2.45
N PHE A 18 -1.11 9.46 2.52
CA PHE A 18 0.14 10.17 2.24
C PHE A 18 0.25 10.62 0.78
N MET A 19 -0.23 9.81 -0.18
CA MET A 19 -0.29 10.23 -1.58
C MET A 19 -1.20 11.44 -1.77
N VAL A 20 -2.39 11.44 -1.15
CA VAL A 20 -3.31 12.59 -1.22
C VAL A 20 -2.65 13.84 -0.64
N LEU A 21 -2.03 13.74 0.54
CA LEU A 21 -1.32 14.87 1.15
C LEU A 21 -0.14 15.34 0.28
N TYR A 22 0.56 14.43 -0.39
CA TYR A 22 1.63 14.76 -1.32
C TYR A 22 1.10 15.58 -2.51
N PHE A 23 -0.01 15.14 -3.11
CA PHE A 23 -0.64 15.88 -4.21
C PHE A 23 -1.20 17.23 -3.77
N VAL A 24 -1.87 17.29 -2.60
CA VAL A 24 -2.43 18.54 -2.07
C VAL A 24 -1.32 19.56 -1.81
N THR A 25 -0.21 19.14 -1.22
CA THR A 25 0.92 20.03 -0.94
C THR A 25 1.67 20.46 -2.21
N GLY A 26 1.78 19.57 -3.21
CA GLY A 26 2.34 19.91 -4.52
C GLY A 26 1.47 20.88 -5.30
N TYR A 27 0.15 20.63 -5.32
CA TYR A 27 -0.83 21.49 -5.98
C TYR A 27 -0.95 22.85 -5.27
N GLY A 28 -0.99 22.85 -3.93
CA GLY A 28 -1.06 24.08 -3.13
C GLY A 28 0.11 25.02 -3.39
N ARG A 29 1.30 24.46 -3.67
CA ARG A 29 2.47 25.23 -4.11
C ARG A 29 2.30 25.81 -5.51
N LEU A 30 1.81 25.01 -6.47
CA LEU A 30 1.64 25.45 -7.86
C LEU A 30 0.63 26.61 -7.99
N TRP A 31 -0.42 26.59 -7.18
CA TRP A 31 -1.52 27.54 -7.24
C TRP A 31 -1.45 28.65 -6.18
N ASN A 32 -0.36 28.73 -5.40
CA ASN A 32 -0.25 29.63 -4.24
C ASN A 32 -1.46 29.54 -3.27
N ALA A 33 -2.12 28.38 -3.20
CA ALA A 33 -3.26 28.16 -2.32
C ALA A 33 -2.83 27.93 -0.86
N MET A 34 -1.53 27.78 -0.63
CA MET A 34 -0.90 27.62 0.68
C MET A 34 0.40 28.43 0.70
N ASP A 35 0.88 28.78 1.89
CA ASP A 35 2.18 29.45 2.03
C ASP A 35 3.27 28.63 1.28
N PRO A 36 4.00 29.24 0.33
CA PRO A 36 4.91 28.52 -0.55
C PRO A 36 6.12 27.94 0.20
N VAL A 37 6.55 28.56 1.30
CA VAL A 37 7.65 28.06 2.15
C VAL A 37 7.18 26.85 2.96
N LEU A 38 5.98 26.93 3.52
CA LEU A 38 5.37 25.83 4.24
C LEU A 38 5.09 24.64 3.31
N ALA A 39 4.47 24.90 2.15
CA ALA A 39 4.17 23.89 1.14
C ALA A 39 5.44 23.18 0.67
N LYS A 40 6.50 23.95 0.38
CA LYS A 40 7.82 23.40 0.03
C LYS A 40 8.38 22.51 1.14
N THR A 41 8.37 22.98 2.38
CA THR A 41 8.92 22.22 3.52
C THR A 41 8.16 20.92 3.73
N ILE A 42 6.84 20.97 3.69
CA ILE A 42 5.99 19.80 3.85
C ILE A 42 6.23 18.81 2.69
N HIS A 43 6.16 19.29 1.44
CA HIS A 43 6.21 18.45 0.25
C HIS A 43 7.61 17.86 -0.05
N GLU A 44 8.68 18.64 0.18
CA GLU A 44 10.05 18.22 -0.17
C GLU A 44 10.81 17.58 0.99
N LYS A 45 10.50 17.94 2.25
CA LYS A 45 11.27 17.46 3.42
C LYS A 45 10.51 16.48 4.29
N ILE A 46 9.24 16.77 4.59
CA ILE A 46 8.49 16.02 5.61
C ILE A 46 7.79 14.82 4.99
N LEU A 47 6.97 15.02 3.95
CA LEU A 47 6.12 13.97 3.37
C LEU A 47 6.85 12.84 2.62
N PRO A 48 7.98 13.06 1.93
CA PRO A 48 8.63 11.99 1.18
C PRO A 48 9.06 10.81 2.07
N ILE A 49 9.60 11.10 3.26
CA ILE A 49 10.08 10.08 4.20
C ILE A 49 8.96 9.10 4.63
N PRO A 50 7.86 9.54 5.26
CA PRO A 50 6.77 8.65 5.67
C PRO A 50 6.08 8.00 4.47
N THR A 51 6.03 8.67 3.33
CA THR A 51 5.49 8.11 2.08
C THR A 51 6.31 6.90 1.62
N ILE A 52 7.63 7.03 1.53
CA ILE A 52 8.53 5.95 1.12
C ILE A 52 8.41 4.78 2.10
N ILE A 53 8.39 5.06 3.40
CA ILE A 53 8.21 4.02 4.43
C ILE A 53 6.87 3.28 4.23
N ALA A 54 5.77 4.00 3.98
CA ALA A 54 4.47 3.42 3.74
C ALA A 54 4.44 2.57 2.46
N ILE A 55 5.09 3.02 1.37
CA ILE A 55 5.23 2.26 0.12
C ILE A 55 5.96 0.94 0.39
N VAL A 56 7.13 1.00 1.02
CA VAL A 56 7.95 -0.18 1.30
C VAL A 56 7.19 -1.16 2.18
N ALA A 57 6.51 -0.68 3.23
CA ALA A 57 5.69 -1.51 4.09
C ALA A 57 4.54 -2.16 3.31
N HIS A 58 3.81 -1.38 2.50
CA HIS A 58 2.68 -1.89 1.72
C HIS A 58 3.12 -2.99 0.74
N ILE A 59 4.17 -2.75 -0.03
CA ILE A 59 4.72 -3.72 -0.98
C ILE A 59 5.18 -4.99 -0.25
N SER A 60 5.94 -4.84 0.84
CA SER A 60 6.44 -6.00 1.61
C SER A 60 5.32 -6.89 2.13
N PHE A 61 4.25 -6.31 2.68
CA PHE A 61 3.10 -7.08 3.15
C PHE A 61 2.34 -7.75 2.00
N ARG A 62 2.17 -7.09 0.87
CA ARG A 62 1.51 -7.66 -0.32
C ARG A 62 2.31 -8.82 -0.89
N LEU A 63 3.62 -8.66 -1.05
CA LEU A 63 4.51 -9.72 -1.51
C LEU A 63 4.43 -10.92 -0.57
N LYS A 64 4.53 -10.72 0.74
CA LYS A 64 4.41 -11.80 1.72
C LYS A 64 3.10 -12.58 1.58
N ILE A 65 1.96 -11.89 1.40
CA ILE A 65 0.65 -12.55 1.22
C ILE A 65 0.62 -13.37 -0.09
N ILE A 66 1.15 -12.83 -1.18
CA ILE A 66 1.19 -13.51 -2.49
C ILE A 66 2.06 -14.77 -2.41
N PHE A 67 3.26 -14.68 -1.82
CA PHE A 67 4.13 -15.84 -1.65
C PHE A 67 3.53 -16.87 -0.69
N SER A 68 2.87 -16.45 0.38
CA SER A 68 2.18 -17.38 1.29
C SER A 68 1.04 -18.13 0.60
N ARG A 69 0.30 -17.51 -0.33
CA ARG A 69 -0.72 -18.22 -1.13
C ARG A 69 -0.13 -19.22 -2.12
N LYS A 70 1.02 -18.89 -2.74
CA LYS A 70 1.64 -19.75 -3.75
C LYS A 70 2.18 -21.06 -3.16
N ASN A 71 2.53 -21.06 -1.88
CA ASN A 71 3.06 -22.24 -1.19
C ASN A 71 1.97 -23.15 -0.60
N GLU A 72 0.69 -22.80 -0.74
CA GLU A 72 -0.40 -23.72 -0.41
C GLU A 72 -0.56 -24.73 -1.56
N PRO A 73 -0.39 -26.04 -1.30
CA PRO A 73 -0.64 -27.04 -2.33
C PRO A 73 -2.11 -26.91 -2.78
N PRO A 74 -2.39 -27.10 -4.08
CA PRO A 74 -3.78 -27.10 -4.56
C PRO A 74 -4.58 -28.08 -3.70
N HIS A 75 -5.67 -27.59 -3.10
CA HIS A 75 -6.55 -28.40 -2.29
C HIS A 75 -6.95 -29.63 -3.12
N HIS A 76 -6.57 -30.81 -2.63
CA HIS A 76 -6.65 -32.11 -3.29
C HIS A 76 -8.09 -32.60 -3.61
N ASN A 77 -9.07 -31.70 -3.63
CA ASN A 77 -10.50 -32.00 -3.78
C ASN A 77 -11.00 -31.98 -5.23
N GLU A 78 -10.19 -31.57 -6.21
CA GLU A 78 -10.61 -31.59 -7.62
C GLU A 78 -10.25 -32.90 -8.35
N LEU A 79 -9.38 -33.74 -7.78
CA LEU A 79 -9.00 -35.01 -8.39
C LEU A 79 -9.98 -36.15 -8.09
N SER A 80 -10.64 -36.14 -6.91
CA SER A 80 -11.60 -37.18 -6.55
C SER A 80 -12.92 -37.10 -7.34
N LEU A 81 -13.32 -35.91 -7.79
CA LEU A 81 -14.52 -35.70 -8.60
C LEU A 81 -14.34 -36.05 -10.08
N ARG A 82 -13.10 -36.32 -10.52
CA ARG A 82 -12.78 -36.62 -11.92
C ARG A 82 -12.61 -38.11 -12.21
N GLU A 83 -12.43 -38.93 -11.18
CA GLU A 83 -12.36 -40.40 -11.30
C GLU A 83 -13.71 -41.10 -11.05
N GLU A 84 -14.75 -40.36 -10.67
CA GLU A 84 -16.10 -40.89 -10.43
C GLU A 84 -17.08 -40.62 -11.60
N LYS A 85 -16.57 -40.34 -12.80
CA LYS A 85 -17.38 -40.06 -14.00
C LYS A 85 -16.90 -40.84 -15.21
#